data_AF-A0ABD5EEH2-F1
#
_entry.id   AF-A0ABD5EEH2-F1
#
_cell.length_a   1.000
_cell.length_b   1.000
_cell.length_c   1.000
_cell.angle_alpha   90.00
_cell.angle_beta   90.00
_cell.angle_gamma   90.00
#
_symmetry.space_group_name_H-M   'P 1'
#
loop_
_entity.id
_entity.type
_entity.pdbx_description
1 polymer ?
#
loop_
_entity_poly.entity_id
_entity_poly.type
_entity_poly.pdbx_seq_one_letter_code
_entity_poly.pdbx_strand_id
1 'polypeptide(L)' 'MTTAFAVEDPVALAEIELCGELMIAAVCSCEERLSVERIDEVLQVRGTGRGDVSGYGG' A
#
# COMPACT_ATOMS: atom_id res chain seq x y z
N MET A 1 9.41 22.50 16.37
CA MET A 1 8.93 21.33 17.13
C MET A 1 9.10 20.10 16.24
N THR A 2 10.35 19.68 16.05
CA THR A 2 10.70 18.47 15.29
C THR A 2 11.35 17.56 16.30
N THR A 3 10.54 16.75 16.98
CA THR A 3 11.09 15.61 17.69
C THR A 3 11.46 14.61 16.60
N ALA A 4 12.74 14.61 16.25
CA ALA A 4 13.34 13.46 15.58
C ALA A 4 12.89 12.24 16.36
N PHE A 5 12.13 11.35 15.71
CA PHE A 5 11.85 10.03 16.23
C PHE A 5 13.22 9.44 16.56
N ALA A 6 13.58 9.38 17.84
CA ALA A 6 14.82 8.79 18.27
C ALA A 6 14.75 7.32 17.81
N VAL A 7 15.51 6.99 16.78
CA VAL A 7 15.68 5.61 16.30
C VAL A 7 16.57 4.92 17.32
N GLU A 8 15.94 4.41 18.38
CA GLU A 8 16.62 3.77 19.51
C GLU A 8 16.76 2.25 19.32
N ASP A 9 16.10 1.67 18.31
CA ASP A 9 16.21 0.24 17.97
C ASP A 9 16.81 0.04 16.56
N PRO A 10 18.08 -0.39 16.46
CA PRO A 10 18.73 -0.67 15.18
C PRO A 10 18.11 -1.86 14.44
N VAL A 11 17.44 -2.79 15.13
CA VAL A 11 16.76 -3.93 14.50
C VAL A 11 15.49 -3.45 13.82
N ALA A 12 14.66 -2.66 14.51
CA ALA A 12 13.47 -2.06 13.90
C ALA A 12 13.82 -1.16 12.70
N LEU A 13 14.92 -0.40 12.78
CA LEU A 13 15.37 0.40 11.64
C LEU A 13 15.78 -0.46 10.44
N ALA A 14 16.55 -1.52 10.68
CA ALA A 14 16.93 -2.47 9.63
C ALA A 14 15.71 -3.18 9.01
N GLU A 15 14.68 -3.47 9.81
CA GLU A 15 13.44 -4.07 9.34
C GLU A 15 12.64 -3.10 8.46
N ILE A 16 12.57 -1.82 8.83
CA ILE A 16 11.89 -0.78 8.02
C ILE A 16 12.62 -0.60 6.69
N GLU A 17 13.94 -0.53 6.70
CA GLU A 17 14.75 -0.42 5.48
C GLU A 17 14.54 -1.63 4.57
N LEU A 18 14.60 -2.85 5.12
CA LEU A 18 14.34 -4.08 4.37
C LEU A 18 12.91 -4.13 3.80
N CYS A 19 11.90 -3.77 4.59
CA CYS A 19 10.52 -3.70 4.13
C CYS A 19 10.34 -2.70 2.98
N GLY A 20 11.01 -1.54 3.06
CA GLY A 20 10.99 -0.53 2.00
C GLY A 20 11.57 -1.04 0.68
N GLU A 21 12.74 -1.67 0.73
CA GLU A 21 13.41 -2.27 -0.43
C GLU A 21 12.53 -3.34 -1.09
N LEU A 22 11.91 -4.22 -0.29
CA LEU A 22 11.01 -5.28 -0.80
C LEU A 22 9.73 -4.71 -1.42
N MET A 23 9.16 -3.64 -0.86
CA MET A 23 7.98 -2.96 -1.42
C MET A 23 8.29 -2.40 -2.82
N ILE A 24 9.46 -1.75 -2.97
CA ILE A 24 9.92 -1.21 -4.25
C ILE A 24 10.18 -2.35 -5.23
N ALA A 25 10.91 -3.39 -4.82
CA ALA A 25 11.17 -4.55 -5.66
C ALA A 25 9.88 -5.23 -6.15
N ALA A 26 8.87 -5.37 -5.28
CA ALA A 26 7.57 -5.92 -5.65
C ALA A 26 6.82 -5.03 -6.65
N VAL A 27 6.84 -3.70 -6.46
CA VAL A 27 6.16 -2.74 -7.36
C VAL A 27 6.90 -2.59 -8.71
N CYS A 28 8.23 -2.69 -8.71
CA CYS A 28 9.05 -2.65 -9.91
C CYS A 28 9.16 -4.00 -10.62
N SER A 29 8.77 -5.10 -9.95
CA SER A 29 8.68 -6.40 -10.59
C SER A 29 7.68 -6.35 -11.74
N CYS A 30 8.04 -6.94 -12.88
CA CYS A 30 7.17 -7.03 -14.06
C CYS A 30 6.03 -8.04 -13.92
N GLU A 31 5.81 -8.57 -12.70
CA GLU A 31 4.66 -9.39 -12.37
C GLU A 31 3.37 -8.65 -12.75
N GLU A 32 2.41 -9.38 -13.34
CA GLU A 32 1.16 -8.77 -13.77
C GLU A 32 0.43 -8.19 -12.55
N ARG A 33 0.05 -6.91 -12.64
CA ARG A 33 -0.75 -6.26 -11.59
C ARG A 33 -1.99 -7.12 -11.34
N LEU A 34 -2.30 -7.35 -10.05
CA LEU A 34 -3.52 -8.06 -9.68
C LEU A 34 -4.74 -7.45 -10.39
N SER A 35 -5.63 -8.31 -10.88
CA SER A 35 -6.90 -7.84 -11.45
C SER A 35 -7.71 -7.08 -10.39
N VAL A 36 -8.52 -6.13 -10.83
CA VAL A 36 -9.39 -5.34 -9.92
C VAL A 36 -10.25 -6.24 -9.04
N GLU A 37 -10.80 -7.32 -9.61
CA GLU A 37 -11.59 -8.31 -8.86
C GLU A 37 -10.79 -8.99 -7.75
N ARG A 38 -9.50 -9.30 -8.00
CA ARG A 38 -8.60 -9.91 -7.02
C ARG A 38 -8.17 -8.90 -5.95
N ILE A 39 -7.99 -7.64 -6.33
CA ILE A 39 -7.73 -6.54 -5.39
C ILE A 39 -8.92 -6.38 -4.44
N ASP A 40 -10.15 -6.34 -4.96
CA ASP A 40 -11.36 -6.20 -4.13
C ASP A 40 -11.57 -7.40 -3.19
N GLU A 41 -11.19 -8.61 -3.63
CA GLU A 41 -11.21 -9.82 -2.79
C GLU A 41 -10.18 -9.74 -1.65
N VAL A 42 -8.93 -9.38 -1.97
CA VAL A 42 -7.85 -9.26 -0.99
C VAL A 42 -8.13 -8.15 0.03
N LEU A 43 -8.62 -7.00 -0.44
CA LEU A 43 -8.98 -5.87 0.42
C LEU A 43 -10.33 -6.05 1.09
N GLN A 44 -11.07 -7.12 0.78
CA GLN A 44 -12.44 -7.37 1.27
C GLN A 44 -13.41 -6.20 0.97
N VAL A 45 -13.10 -5.40 -0.06
CA VAL A 45 -13.84 -4.20 -0.50
C VAL A 45 -15.17 -4.57 -1.16
N ARG A 46 -15.39 -5.85 -1.49
CA ARG A 46 -16.64 -6.36 -2.08
C ARG A 46 -17.92 -6.08 -1.27
N GLY A 47 -17.79 -5.63 -0.01
CA GLY A 47 -18.93 -5.18 0.83
C GLY A 47 -19.09 -3.65 0.96
N THR A 48 -18.14 -2.84 0.49
CA THR A 48 -18.21 -1.37 0.54
C THR A 48 -18.46 -0.88 -0.87
N GLY A 49 -19.72 -0.59 -1.19
CA GLY A 49 -20.17 -0.32 -2.56
C GLY A 49 -19.20 0.52 -3.37
N ARG A 50 -18.91 0.05 -4.58
CA ARG A 50 -18.64 0.92 -5.73
C ARG A 50 -19.91 1.73 -5.97
N GLY A 51 -20.18 2.67 -5.07
CA GLY A 51 -21.17 3.70 -5.25
C GLY A 51 -20.70 4.52 -6.45
N ASP A 52 -21.29 4.25 -7.60
CA ASP A 52 -21.69 5.26 -8.56
C ASP A 52 -20.95 6.60 -8.44
N VAL A 53 -19.70 6.64 -8.91
CA VAL A 53 -19.09 7.92 -9.34
C VAL A 53 -19.69 8.27 -10.71
N SER A 54 -21.00 8.50 -10.73
CA SER A 54 -21.73 9.09 -11.85
C SER A 54 -22.27 10.44 -11.36
N GLY A 55 -21.38 11.43 -11.25
CA GLY A 55 -21.80 12.73 -10.74
C GLY A 55 -20.69 13.76 -10.56
N TYR A 56 -19.88 14.02 -11.59
CA TYR A 56 -19.22 15.33 -11.73
C TYR A 56 -19.25 15.76 -13.20
N GLY A 57 -20.40 16.28 -13.58
CA GLY A 57 -20.65 17.03 -14.80
C GLY A 57 -21.77 18.02 -14.52
N GLY A 58 -21.41 19.27 -14.25
CA GLY A 58 -22.29 20.40 -13.99
C GLY A 58 -21.46 21.68 -14.01
#